data_AF-A0A194W3U0-F1
#
_entry.id   AF-A0A194W3U0-F1
#
_cell.length_a   1.000
_cell.length_b   1.000
_cell.length_c   1.000
_cell.angle_alpha   90.00
_cell.angle_beta   90.00
_cell.angle_gamma   90.00
#
_symmetry.space_group_name_H-M   'P 1'
#
loop_
_entity.id
_entity.type
_entity.pdbx_description
1 polymer ?
#
loop_
_entity_poly.entity_id
_entity_poly.type
_entity_poly.pdbx_seq_one_letter_code
_entity_poly.pdbx_strand_id
1 'polypeptide(L)'
;MADENTTPEVDDVKVDESSIARPDIARRNTLDKQLAHRPDRAELIEKNILPASSAAPGLLAQQKELQKHMRADSLNEKIAHRPSPDELIKKGVLNPNEDPRSPEQK
;
A
#
# COMPACT_ATOMS: atom_id res chain seq x y z
N MET A 1 -49.32 27.05 -39.37
CA MET A 1 -47.90 27.36 -39.16
C MET A 1 -47.39 26.28 -38.22
N ALA A 2 -46.67 25.30 -38.75
CA ALA A 2 -46.23 24.13 -38.00
C ALA A 2 -44.78 24.35 -37.57
N ASP A 3 -44.52 24.13 -36.28
CA ASP A 3 -43.22 24.28 -35.62
C ASP A 3 -42.15 23.37 -36.20
N GLU A 4 -40.93 23.91 -36.27
CA GLU A 4 -39.69 23.22 -36.59
C GLU A 4 -39.41 22.08 -35.59
N ASN A 5 -39.16 20.89 -36.10
CA ASN A 5 -38.48 19.84 -35.36
C ASN A 5 -37.12 19.59 -36.00
N THR A 6 -36.11 20.32 -35.51
CA THR A 6 -34.69 20.08 -35.81
C THR A 6 -34.26 18.80 -35.11
N THR A 7 -34.20 17.71 -35.85
CA THR A 7 -33.45 16.50 -35.45
C THR A 7 -31.95 16.83 -35.54
N PRO A 8 -31.17 16.68 -34.44
CA PRO A 8 -29.73 16.87 -34.54
C PRO A 8 -29.15 15.77 -35.42
N GLU A 9 -28.55 16.19 -36.53
CA GLU A 9 -27.76 15.38 -37.43
C GLU A 9 -26.60 14.79 -36.61
N VAL A 10 -26.70 13.50 -36.30
CA VAL A 10 -25.61 12.77 -35.64
C VAL A 10 -24.54 12.54 -36.70
N ASP A 11 -23.50 13.39 -36.67
CA ASP A 11 -22.28 13.16 -37.44
C ASP A 11 -21.87 11.69 -37.28
N ASP A 12 -21.82 10.96 -38.40
CA ASP A 12 -21.37 9.58 -38.50
C ASP A 12 -19.95 9.47 -37.92
N VAL A 13 -19.84 9.22 -36.61
CA VAL A 13 -18.61 8.75 -35.99
C VAL A 13 -18.38 7.36 -36.57
N LYS A 14 -17.61 7.29 -37.67
CA LYS A 14 -17.16 6.05 -38.28
C LYS A 14 -16.59 5.15 -37.18
N VAL A 15 -17.33 4.09 -36.87
CA VAL A 15 -16.91 3.09 -35.90
C VAL A 15 -15.68 2.40 -36.48
N ASP A 16 -14.54 2.48 -35.79
CA ASP A 16 -13.32 1.80 -36.21
C ASP A 16 -13.47 0.30 -35.96
N GLU A 17 -13.86 -0.43 -37.00
CA GLU A 17 -13.99 -1.89 -37.02
C GLU A 17 -12.63 -2.61 -37.18
N SER A 18 -11.50 -1.91 -36.99
CA SER A 18 -10.20 -2.56 -37.04
C SER A 18 -10.05 -3.58 -35.91
N SER A 19 -9.65 -4.81 -36.28
CA SER A 19 -9.54 -5.90 -35.31
C SER A 19 -8.51 -5.54 -34.23
N ILE A 20 -8.95 -5.50 -32.97
CA ILE A 20 -8.11 -5.23 -31.79
C ILE A 20 -6.94 -6.23 -31.70
N ALA A 21 -7.10 -7.41 -32.32
CA ALA A 21 -6.09 -8.43 -32.46
C ALA A 21 -5.05 -8.11 -33.55
N ARG A 22 -4.40 -6.94 -33.50
CA ARG A 22 -3.12 -6.78 -34.22
C ARG A 22 -2.08 -7.62 -33.51
N PRO A 23 -1.48 -8.64 -34.15
CA PRO A 23 -0.42 -9.44 -33.57
C PRO A 23 0.87 -8.60 -33.60
N ASP A 24 0.97 -7.53 -32.81
CA ASP A 24 2.20 -6.74 -32.71
C ASP A 24 3.30 -7.65 -32.15
N ILE A 25 4.14 -8.13 -33.07
CA ILE A 25 5.35 -8.89 -32.75
C ILE A 25 6.22 -8.08 -31.78
N ALA A 26 6.23 -6.74 -31.93
CA ALA A 26 6.86 -5.83 -30.99
C ALA A 26 6.31 -5.96 -29.55
N ARG A 27 4.98 -6.02 -29.38
CA ARG A 27 4.34 -6.20 -28.05
C ARG A 27 4.68 -7.57 -27.44
N ARG A 28 4.71 -8.63 -28.23
CA ARG A 28 5.14 -9.96 -27.77
C ARG A 28 6.59 -9.95 -27.29
N ASN A 29 7.49 -9.41 -28.11
CA ASN A 29 8.90 -9.32 -27.78
C ASN A 29 9.17 -8.46 -26.52
N THR A 30 8.37 -7.41 -26.29
CA THR A 30 8.48 -6.62 -25.04
C THR A 30 7.97 -7.38 -23.82
N LEU A 31 6.87 -8.12 -23.96
CA LEU A 31 6.30 -8.90 -22.88
C LEU A 31 7.26 -10.01 -22.43
N ASP A 32 7.83 -10.75 -23.37
CA ASP A 32 8.79 -11.83 -23.07
C ASP A 32 10.00 -11.31 -22.30
N LYS A 33 10.53 -10.14 -22.70
CA LYS A 33 11.61 -9.46 -21.96
C LYS A 33 11.20 -9.08 -20.54
N GLN A 34 9.98 -8.57 -20.33
CA GLN A 34 9.49 -8.18 -19.01
C GLN A 34 9.23 -9.39 -18.10
N LEU A 35 8.72 -10.49 -18.66
CA LEU A 35 8.51 -11.72 -17.91
C LEU A 35 9.84 -12.36 -17.50
N ALA A 36 10.87 -12.28 -18.35
CA ALA A 36 12.21 -12.79 -18.04
C ALA A 36 12.88 -12.04 -16.88
N HIS A 37 12.57 -10.74 -16.69
CA HIS A 37 13.11 -9.90 -15.61
C HIS A 37 12.12 -9.73 -14.46
N ARG A 38 11.09 -10.58 -14.37
CA ARG A 38 10.07 -10.48 -13.33
C ARG A 38 10.67 -10.83 -11.96
N PRO A 39 10.57 -9.94 -10.96
CA PRO A 39 11.01 -10.24 -9.59
C PRO A 39 10.20 -11.36 -8.95
N ASP A 40 10.85 -12.12 -8.07
CA ASP A 40 10.18 -13.16 -7.29
C ASP A 40 9.20 -12.59 -6.27
N ARG A 41 8.20 -13.41 -5.91
CA ARG A 41 7.18 -13.02 -4.92
C ARG A 41 7.80 -12.62 -3.58
N ALA A 42 8.85 -13.31 -3.15
CA ALA A 42 9.54 -13.03 -1.89
C ALA A 42 10.15 -11.62 -1.88
N GLU A 43 10.83 -11.23 -2.97
CA GLU A 43 11.40 -9.88 -3.09
C GLU A 43 10.34 -8.79 -3.06
N LEU A 44 9.20 -9.03 -3.71
CA LEU A 44 8.07 -8.08 -3.70
C LEU A 44 7.48 -7.91 -2.30
N ILE A 45 7.49 -8.96 -1.48
CA ILE A 45 7.04 -8.91 -0.09
C ILE A 45 8.04 -8.14 0.77
N GLU A 46 9.33 -8.43 0.62
CA GLU A 46 10.41 -7.72 1.34
C GLU A 46 10.38 -6.21 1.05
N LYS A 47 10.20 -5.86 -0.22
CA LYS A 47 10.03 -4.46 -0.68
C LYS A 47 8.68 -3.84 -0.30
N ASN A 48 7.83 -4.54 0.46
CA ASN A 48 6.49 -4.10 0.88
C ASN A 48 5.56 -3.72 -0.29
N ILE A 49 5.79 -4.29 -1.48
CA ILE A 49 4.93 -4.12 -2.66
C ILE A 49 3.76 -5.10 -2.60
N LEU A 50 4.05 -6.36 -2.29
CA LEU A 50 3.03 -7.39 -2.07
C LEU A 50 2.83 -7.65 -0.56
N PRO A 51 1.59 -7.83 -0.09
CA PRO A 51 1.35 -8.22 1.29
C PRO A 51 1.83 -9.67 1.53
N ALA A 52 2.48 -9.90 2.68
CA ALA A 52 2.92 -11.21 3.15
C ALA A 52 1.76 -12.12 3.63
N SER A 53 0.54 -11.93 3.13
CA SER A 53 -0.64 -12.68 3.55
C SER A 53 -1.01 -13.76 2.53
N SER A 54 -1.60 -14.85 3.03
CA SER A 54 -2.25 -15.89 2.24
C SER A 54 -3.77 -15.68 2.12
N ALA A 55 -4.31 -14.61 2.70
CA ALA A 55 -5.73 -14.30 2.63
C ALA A 55 -6.17 -13.94 1.20
N ALA A 56 -7.45 -14.16 0.92
CA ALA A 56 -8.05 -13.81 -0.36
C ALA A 56 -7.91 -12.30 -0.65
N PRO A 57 -7.73 -11.89 -1.92
CA PRO A 57 -7.50 -10.48 -2.29
C PRO A 57 -8.54 -9.50 -1.74
N GLY A 58 -9.82 -9.90 -1.69
CA GLY A 58 -10.91 -9.07 -1.17
C GLY A 58 -10.84 -8.81 0.34
N LEU A 59 -10.15 -9.64 1.11
CA LEU A 59 -10.06 -9.54 2.58
C LEU A 59 -8.78 -8.87 3.07
N LEU A 60 -7.79 -8.65 2.20
CA LEU A 60 -6.48 -8.09 2.57
C LEU A 60 -6.61 -6.71 3.24
N ALA A 61 -7.52 -5.87 2.75
CA ALA A 61 -7.76 -4.55 3.32
C ALA A 61 -8.28 -4.64 4.76
N GLN A 62 -9.28 -5.48 5.00
CA GLN A 62 -9.85 -5.68 6.34
C GLN A 62 -8.83 -6.31 7.30
N GLN A 63 -8.06 -7.30 6.84
CA GLN A 63 -6.98 -7.88 7.62
C GLN A 63 -5.95 -6.83 8.05
N LYS A 64 -5.54 -5.94 7.13
CA LYS A 64 -4.58 -4.87 7.43
C LYS A 64 -5.14 -3.89 8.46
N GLU A 65 -6.42 -3.52 8.34
CA GLU A 65 -7.05 -2.60 9.30
C GLU A 65 -7.14 -3.24 10.69
N LEU A 66 -7.54 -4.50 10.78
CA LEU A 66 -7.54 -5.24 12.05
C LEU A 66 -6.14 -5.30 12.67
N GLN A 67 -5.11 -5.66 11.90
CA GLN A 67 -3.73 -5.71 12.38
C GLN A 67 -3.24 -4.35 12.87
N LYS A 68 -3.68 -3.26 12.24
CA LYS A 68 -3.36 -1.89 12.65
C LYS A 68 -4.01 -1.56 13.99
N HIS A 69 -5.31 -1.86 14.16
CA HIS A 69 -6.01 -1.66 15.42
C HIS A 69 -5.39 -2.48 16.55
N MET A 70 -5.15 -3.78 16.34
CA MET A 70 -4.49 -4.63 17.34
C MET A 70 -3.13 -4.07 17.78
N ARG A 71 -2.35 -3.54 16.83
CA ARG A 71 -1.05 -2.91 17.14
C ARG A 71 -1.23 -1.61 17.92
N ALA A 72 -2.21 -0.78 17.55
CA ALA A 72 -2.51 0.45 18.26
C ALA A 72 -2.96 0.17 19.70
N ASP A 73 -3.83 -0.81 19.91
CA ASP A 73 -4.32 -1.18 21.24
C ASP A 73 -3.17 -1.71 22.11
N SER A 74 -2.35 -2.62 21.57
CA SER A 74 -1.16 -3.14 22.28
C SER A 74 -0.16 -2.03 22.61
N LEU A 75 0.02 -1.06 21.71
CA LEU A 75 0.90 0.08 21.94
C LEU A 75 0.34 0.99 23.04
N ASN A 76 -0.96 1.29 23.01
CA ASN A 76 -1.62 2.13 24.01
C ASN A 76 -1.52 1.51 25.40
N GLU A 77 -1.74 0.20 25.53
CA GLU A 77 -1.58 -0.52 26.79
C GLU A 77 -0.14 -0.41 27.35
N LYS A 78 0.86 -0.58 26.49
CA LYS A 78 2.28 -0.47 26.87
C LYS A 78 2.68 0.97 27.23
N ILE A 79 2.10 1.96 26.55
CA ILE A 79 2.34 3.37 26.87
C ILE A 79 1.71 3.73 28.22
N ALA A 80 0.49 3.24 28.50
CA ALA A 80 -0.19 3.49 29.78
C ALA A 80 0.60 2.95 30.98
N HIS A 81 1.27 1.81 30.82
CA HIS A 81 2.10 1.18 31.85
C HIS A 81 3.60 1.48 31.67
N ARG A 82 3.95 2.55 30.96
CA ARG A 82 5.36 2.89 30.70
C ARG A 82 6.05 3.25 32.03
N PRO A 83 7.12 2.54 32.43
CA PRO A 83 7.85 2.83 33.65
C PRO A 83 8.54 4.20 33.57
N SER A 84 8.66 4.87 34.71
CA SER A 84 9.37 6.15 34.78
C SER A 84 10.89 5.93 34.61
N PRO A 85 11.64 6.96 34.15
CA PRO A 85 13.10 6.86 34.07
C PRO A 85 13.75 6.52 35.42
N ASP A 86 13.22 7.03 36.53
CA ASP A 86 13.69 6.73 37.90
C ASP A 86 13.58 5.24 38.23
N GLU A 87 12.46 4.61 37.86
CA GLU A 87 12.26 3.17 38.04
C GLU A 87 13.22 2.35 37.20
N LEU A 88 13.54 2.80 35.99
CA LEU A 88 14.51 2.14 35.11
C LEU A 88 15.94 2.25 35.65
N ILE A 89 16.31 3.38 36.25
CA ILE A 89 17.60 3.58 36.92
C ILE A 89 17.71 2.65 38.13
N LYS A 90 16.67 2.58 38.96
CA LYS A 90 16.65 1.68 40.13
C LYS A 90 16.77 0.20 39.73
N LYS A 91 16.21 -0.18 38.58
CA LYS A 91 16.31 -1.53 38.01
C LYS A 91 17.63 -1.80 37.29
N GLY A 92 18.52 -0.80 37.17
CA GLY A 92 19.81 -0.91 36.47
C GLY A 92 19.69 -1.01 34.95
N VAL A 93 18.53 -0.65 34.38
CA VAL A 93 18.28 -0.67 32.94
C VAL A 93 18.75 0.64 32.27
N LEU A 94 18.61 1.76 32.98
CA LEU A 94 19.02 3.09 32.52
C LEU A 94 20.13 3.63 33.42
N ASN A 95 21.17 4.25 32.85
CA ASN A 95 22.20 4.89 33.67
C ASN A 95 21.70 6.24 34.21
N PRO A 96 22.13 6.67 35.41
CA PRO A 96 21.73 7.96 35.97
C PRO A 96 22.06 9.17 35.09
N ASN A 97 23.18 9.10 34.34
CA ASN A 97 23.61 10.16 33.43
C ASN A 97 22.85 10.15 32.09
N GLU A 98 21.97 9.17 31.87
CA GLU A 98 21.20 8.96 30.63
C GLU A 98 19.70 9.28 30.80
N ASP A 99 19.31 9.98 31.86
CA ASP A 99 17.91 10.36 32.06
C ASP A 99 17.45 11.39 30.99
N PRO A 100 16.48 11.04 30.13
CA PRO A 100 15.99 11.93 29.07
C PRO A 100 15.27 13.19 29.58
N ARG A 101 15.03 13.30 30.89
CA ARG A 101 14.48 14.51 31.53
C ARG A 101 15.57 15.48 31.99
N SER A 102 16.83 15.07 32.01
CA SER A 102 17.93 15.93 32.46
C SER A 102 18.24 17.01 31.42
N PRO A 103 18.36 18.29 31.82
CA PRO A 103 18.59 19.40 30.90
C PRO A 103 19.97 19.38 30.22
N GLU A 104 20.91 18.53 30.65
CA GLU A 104 22.28 18.47 30.12
C GLU A 104 22.42 17.76 28.76
N GLN A 105 21.35 17.14 28.26
CA GLN A 105 21.36 16.32 27.03
C GLN A 105 20.67 16.96 25.82
N LYS A 106 20.31 18.24 25.90
CA LYS A 106 19.62 18.96 24.82
C LYS A 106 20.57 19.80 23.97
#